data_AF-A0A0F9LGD8-F1
#
_entry.id   AF-A0A0F9LGD8-F1
#
_cell.length_a   1.000
_cell.length_b   1.000
_cell.length_c   1.000
_cell.angle_alpha   90.00
_cell.angle_beta   90.00
_cell.angle_gamma   90.00
#
_symmetry.space_group_name_H-M   'P 1'
#
loop_
_entity.id
_entity.type
_entity.pdbx_description
1 polymer ?
#
loop_
_entity_poly.entity_id
_entity_poly.type
_entity_poly.pdbx_seq_one_letter_code
_entity_poly.pdbx_strand_id
1 'polypeptide(L)' 'MQKGEVESAERRALNLFDKWNNVTDCVPEHCGYYYEFQGVIKDAVHCGIQQALNDIKPLDSET' A
#
# COMPACT_ATOMS: atom_id res chain seq x y z
N MET A 1 13.22 -3.13 10.11
CA MET A 1 13.42 -2.69 8.72
C MET A 1 13.95 -1.27 8.71
N GLN A 2 14.83 -0.95 7.77
CA GLN A 2 15.19 0.45 7.49
C GLN A 2 14.06 1.13 6.71
N LYS A 3 13.96 2.46 6.82
CA LYS A 3 12.92 3.25 6.12
C LYS A 3 12.85 2.95 4.61
N GLY A 4 14.01 2.81 3.96
CA GLY A 4 14.09 2.50 2.53
C GLY A 4 13.53 1.12 2.14
N GLU A 5 13.51 0.16 3.06
CA GLU A 5 12.92 -1.17 2.81
C GLU A 5 11.40 -1.11 2.83
N VAL A 6 10.82 -0.27 3.71
CA VAL A 6 9.37 -0.03 3.78
C VAL A 6 8.89 0.64 2.50
N GLU A 7 9.55 1.73 2.09
CA GLU A 7 9.23 2.46 0.85
C GLU A 7 9.37 1.57 -0.40
N SER A 8 10.35 0.67 -0.40
CA SER A 8 10.53 -0.32 -1.47
C SER A 8 9.38 -1.34 -1.51
N ALA A 9 8.93 -1.81 -0.34
CA ALA A 9 7.80 -2.74 -0.22
C ALA A 9 6.49 -2.09 -0.70
N GLU A 10 6.21 -0.86 -0.27
CA GLU A 10 5.05 -0.08 -0.74
C GLU A 10 5.09 0.10 -2.25
N ARG A 11 6.20 0.59 -2.80
CA ARG A 11 6.35 0.83 -4.25
C ARG A 11 6.14 -0.47 -5.03
N ARG A 12 6.64 -1.61 -4.53
CA ARG A 12 6.39 -2.91 -5.15
C ARG A 12 4.91 -3.28 -5.15
N ALA A 13 4.20 -3.05 -4.05
CA ALA A 13 2.77 -3.35 -3.94
C ALA A 13 1.94 -2.45 -4.88
N LEU A 14 2.23 -1.15 -4.92
CA LEU A 14 1.57 -0.20 -5.81
C LEU A 14 1.80 -0.54 -7.29
N ASN A 15 3.03 -0.90 -7.67
CA ASN A 15 3.32 -1.36 -9.04
C ASN A 15 2.55 -2.63 -9.42
N LEU A 16 2.25 -3.51 -8.46
CA LEU A 16 1.41 -4.69 -8.72
C LEU A 16 -0.05 -4.31 -8.89
N PHE A 17 -0.54 -3.39 -8.06
CA PHE A 17 -1.87 -2.82 -8.23
C PHE A 17 -2.03 -2.13 -9.58
N ASP A 18 -1.07 -1.31 -10.00
CA ASP A 18 -1.13 -0.66 -11.31
C ASP A 18 -1.18 -1.68 -12.45
N LYS A 19 -0.35 -2.73 -12.40
CA LYS A 19 -0.39 -3.81 -13.40
C LYS A 19 -1.74 -4.52 -13.43
N TRP A 20 -2.31 -4.79 -12.25
CA TRP A 20 -3.61 -5.44 -12.15
C TRP A 20 -4.74 -4.52 -12.63
N ASN A 21 -4.71 -3.24 -12.28
CA ASN A 21 -5.71 -2.26 -12.66
C ASN A 21 -5.68 -2.01 -14.17
N ASN A 22 -4.49 -1.95 -14.78
CA ASN A 22 -4.30 -1.85 -16.23
C ASN A 22 -4.88 -3.03 -17.03
N VAL A 23 -5.02 -4.20 -16.41
CA VAL A 23 -5.61 -5.39 -17.06
C VAL A 23 -7.11 -5.47 -16.84
N THR A 24 -7.58 -4.98 -15.70
CA THR A 24 -8.97 -5.16 -15.26
C THR A 24 -9.85 -3.93 -15.51
N ASP A 25 -9.25 -2.76 -15.74
CA ASP A 25 -9.92 -1.47 -15.77
C ASP A 25 -10.85 -1.25 -14.57
N CYS A 26 -10.47 -1.81 -13.41
CA CYS A 26 -11.35 -1.86 -12.23
C CYS A 26 -11.72 -0.46 -11.72
N VAL A 27 -10.74 0.45 -11.66
CA VAL A 27 -10.96 1.86 -11.32
C VAL A 27 -10.19 2.76 -12.29
N PRO A 28 -10.77 3.91 -12.73
CA PRO A 28 -10.05 4.86 -13.56
C PRO A 28 -8.80 5.38 -12.85
N GLU A 29 -7.68 5.43 -13.56
CA GLU A 29 -6.45 6.02 -13.02
C GLU A 29 -6.67 7.49 -12.64
N HIS A 30 -5.95 7.95 -11.62
CA HIS A 30 -5.99 9.33 -11.13
C HIS A 30 -7.34 9.83 -10.62
N CYS A 31 -8.31 8.95 -10.37
CA CYS A 31 -9.55 9.30 -9.68
C CYS A 31 -9.43 9.17 -8.15
N GLY A 32 -10.40 9.69 -7.41
CA GLY A 32 -10.44 9.58 -5.94
C GLY A 32 -10.34 8.13 -5.46
N TYR A 33 -11.14 7.23 -6.05
CA TYR A 33 -11.10 5.80 -5.70
C TYR A 33 -9.73 5.17 -5.97
N TYR A 34 -9.06 5.54 -7.06
CA TYR A 34 -7.72 5.01 -7.35
C TYR A 34 -6.73 5.37 -6.23
N TYR A 35 -6.76 6.61 -5.73
CA TYR A 35 -5.89 7.02 -4.62
C TYR A 35 -6.29 6.39 -3.28
N GLU A 36 -7.58 6.20 -3.01
CA GLU A 36 -8.05 5.47 -1.83
C GLU A 36 -7.54 4.02 -1.82
N PHE A 37 -7.61 3.32 -2.96
CA PHE A 37 -7.05 1.98 -3.09
C PHE A 37 -5.55 1.94 -2.82
N GLN A 38 -4.79 2.92 -3.33
CA GLN A 38 -3.37 3.04 -3.00
C GLN A 38 -3.13 3.23 -1.50
N GLY A 39 -3.98 3.99 -0.81
CA GLY A 39 -3.93 4.16 0.64
C GLY A 39 -4.13 2.84 1.38
N VAL A 40 -5.22 2.12 1.08
CA VAL A 40 -5.52 0.80 1.67
C VAL A 40 -4.38 -0.21 1.43
N ILE A 41 -3.76 -0.18 0.25
CA ILE A 41 -2.62 -1.06 -0.06
C ILE A 41 -1.41 -0.73 0.81
N LYS A 42 -1.09 0.55 1.03
CA LYS A 42 0.01 0.96 1.90
C LYS A 42 -0.23 0.53 3.33
N ASP A 43 -1.45 0.73 3.84
CA ASP A 43 -1.85 0.30 5.18
C ASP A 43 -1.72 -1.22 5.36
N ALA A 44 -2.12 -2.00 4.35
CA ALA A 44 -1.96 -3.45 4.35
C ALA A 44 -0.47 -3.87 4.38
N VAL A 45 0.39 -3.18 3.63
CA VAL A 45 1.86 -3.41 3.67
C VAL A 45 2.41 -3.11 5.05
N HIS A 46 2.00 -2.00 5.67
CA HIS A 46 2.42 -1.61 7.01
C HIS A 46 1.97 -2.61 8.06
N CYS A 47 0.71 -3.05 8.03
CA CYS A 47 0.19 -4.12 8.89
C CYS A 47 1.02 -5.41 8.77
N GLY A 48 1.36 -5.82 7.54
CA GLY A 48 2.19 -7.01 7.31
C GLY A 48 3.60 -6.89 7.89
N ILE A 49 4.23 -5.72 7.76
CA ILE A 49 5.54 -5.43 8.33
C ILE A 49 5.48 -5.44 9.85
N GLN A 50 4.49 -4.77 10.43
CA GLN A 50 4.24 -4.72 11.87
C GLN A 50 4.10 -6.13 12.46
N GLN A 51 3.28 -6.97 11.83
CA GLN A 51 3.10 -8.36 12.26
C GLN A 51 4.40 -9.18 12.14
N ALA A 52 5.17 -9.01 11.07
CA ALA A 52 6.43 -9.73 10.88
C ALA A 52 7.52 -9.32 11.89
N LEU A 53 7.48 -8.07 12.35
CA LEU A 53 8.40 -7.53 13.35
C LEU A 53 7.88 -7.64 14.80
N ASN A 54 6.65 -8.16 14.98
CA ASN A 54 5.95 -8.19 16.26
C ASN A 54 5.88 -6.79 16.92
N ASP A 55 5.64 -5.76 16.12
CA ASP A 55 5.61 -4.35 16.50
C ASP A 55 4.25 -3.76 16.13
N ILE A 56 3.40 -3.46 17.12
CA ILE A 56 2.03 -2.99 16.91
C ILE A 56 1.97 -1.48 17.15
N LYS A 57 1.67 -0.71 16.10
CA LYS A 57 1.62 0.76 16.13
C LYS A 57 0.43 1.27 15.31
N PRO A 58 -0.17 2.42 15.68
CA PRO A 58 -1.18 3.08 14.86
C PRO A 58 -0.66 3.34 13.45
N LEU A 59 -1.52 3.21 12.46
CA LEU A 59 -1.20 3.57 11.07
C LEU A 59 -1.32 5.08 10.87
N ASP A 60 -0.58 5.62 9.90
CA ASP A 60 -0.64 7.06 9.57
C ASP A 60 -2.05 7.47 9.08
N SER A 61 -2.83 6.53 8.54
CA SER A 61 -4.23 6.75 8.15
C SER A 61 -5.19 6.84 9.34
N GLU A 62 -4.76 6.42 10.53
CA GLU A 62 -5.56 6.41 11.77
C GLU A 62 -5.22 7.59 12.71
N THR A 63 -4.27 8.44 12.33
CA THR A 63 -3.78 9.60 13.11
C THR A 63 -4.17 10.93 12.50
#